data_AF-A0A4Q1A4K2-F1
#
_entry.id   AF-A0A4Q1A4K2-F1
#
_cell.length_a   1.000
_cell.length_b   1.000
_cell.length_c   1.000
_cell.angle_alpha   90.00
_cell.angle_beta   90.00
_cell.angle_gamma   90.00
#
_symmetry.space_group_name_H-M   'P 1'
#
loop_
_entity.id
_entity.type
_entity.pdbx_description
1 polymer ?
#
loop_
_entity_poly.entity_id
_entity_poly.type
_entity_poly.pdbx_seq_one_letter_code
_entity_poly.pdbx_strand_id
1 'polypeptide(L)'
;MSLTTKTLLISSLLFSSIYANSIDDKVISFEKKRFSSNKRVEIKDLSISMKKELPVKGWYGFVIDVNAQIANKNLNAKDTLFSNGEVIAPELVDMKTGKSFKEMMTPELTSIYYSKKRLIAGKDNAKDKLVVFSDPLCPFCIEFMPNVIEYVKKHDDIALYYYHFPLLQIHPASKIIVKAMLVAKQKGVKDIELKVYKANFTKYMTPEEKDASKILKTFNKLINTDIKLSELNNKTIDEEVFTDINMGENVMVEGTPTIFVNGKQDKTKLEYEMLGK
;
A
#
# COMPACT_ATOMS: atom_id res chain seq x y z
N MET A 1 -57.05 -41.10 50.33
CA MET A 1 -56.33 -41.97 49.37
C MET A 1 -56.23 -41.21 48.05
N SER A 2 -55.04 -41.26 47.43
CA SER A 2 -54.74 -40.81 46.06
C SER A 2 -54.65 -39.29 45.84
N LEU A 3 -53.66 -38.73 45.15
CA LEU A 3 -52.26 -39.04 44.91
C LEU A 3 -51.71 -37.71 44.41
N THR A 4 -50.69 -37.16 45.05
CA THR A 4 -49.96 -36.00 44.54
C THR A 4 -49.21 -36.39 43.27
N THR A 5 -49.53 -35.76 42.15
CA THR A 5 -48.70 -35.83 40.93
C THR A 5 -48.28 -34.41 40.55
N LYS A 6 -47.12 -34.00 41.07
CA LYS A 6 -46.39 -32.83 40.57
C LYS A 6 -45.84 -33.19 39.19
N THR A 7 -46.45 -32.67 38.13
CA THR A 7 -45.89 -32.73 36.78
C THR A 7 -44.80 -31.65 36.69
N LEU A 8 -43.56 -32.08 36.87
CA LEU A 8 -42.38 -31.29 36.60
C LEU A 8 -42.23 -31.17 35.08
N LEU A 9 -42.69 -30.06 34.50
CA LEU A 9 -42.48 -29.74 33.08
C LEU A 9 -41.02 -29.31 32.87
N ILE A 10 -40.14 -30.30 32.77
CA ILE A 10 -38.82 -30.13 32.16
C ILE A 10 -39.06 -30.07 30.65
N SER A 11 -39.31 -28.87 30.13
CA SER A 11 -39.23 -28.61 28.69
C SER A 11 -37.86 -28.04 28.39
N SER A 12 -37.00 -28.91 27.90
CA SER A 12 -35.69 -28.66 27.33
C SER A 12 -35.61 -27.34 26.55
N LEU A 13 -34.78 -26.40 27.06
CA LEU A 13 -34.11 -25.43 26.20
C LEU A 13 -33.23 -26.24 25.24
N LEU A 14 -33.76 -26.53 24.05
CA LEU A 14 -32.94 -26.87 22.89
C LEU A 14 -32.06 -25.65 22.63
N PHE A 15 -30.88 -25.61 23.24
CA PHE A 15 -29.76 -24.88 22.66
C PHE A 15 -29.40 -25.60 21.37
N SER A 16 -30.18 -25.34 20.32
CA SER A 16 -29.66 -25.44 18.97
C SER A 16 -28.61 -24.34 18.85
N SER A 17 -27.40 -24.62 19.31
CA SER A 17 -26.21 -23.99 18.76
C SER A 17 -26.12 -24.49 17.32
N ILE A 18 -26.99 -23.94 16.46
CA ILE A 18 -26.74 -23.89 15.04
C ILE A 18 -25.40 -23.17 14.99
N TYR A 19 -24.33 -23.90 14.69
CA TYR A 19 -23.12 -23.32 14.14
C TYR A 19 -23.54 -22.66 12.83
N ALA A 20 -24.14 -21.47 12.92
CA ALA A 20 -24.37 -20.64 11.78
C ALA A 20 -22.96 -20.25 11.34
N ASN A 21 -22.40 -20.98 10.37
CA ASN A 21 -21.15 -20.60 9.73
C ASN A 21 -21.31 -19.14 9.32
N SER A 22 -20.57 -18.28 10.02
CA SER A 22 -20.65 -16.85 9.78
C SER A 22 -20.26 -16.59 8.33
N ILE A 23 -20.69 -15.45 7.78
CA ILE A 23 -20.21 -15.04 6.45
C ILE A 23 -18.67 -15.03 6.40
N ASP A 24 -18.03 -14.70 7.51
CA ASP A 24 -16.59 -14.69 7.71
C ASP A 24 -15.98 -16.09 7.53
N ASP A 25 -16.56 -17.11 8.18
CA ASP A 25 -16.11 -18.51 8.04
C ASP A 25 -16.27 -19.02 6.60
N LYS A 26 -17.36 -18.63 5.94
CA LYS A 26 -17.62 -19.00 4.53
C LYS A 26 -16.60 -18.36 3.59
N VAL A 27 -16.30 -17.07 3.79
CA VAL A 27 -15.30 -16.32 3.01
C VAL A 27 -13.91 -16.95 3.20
N ILE A 28 -13.48 -17.17 4.45
CA ILE A 28 -12.18 -17.79 4.75
C ILE A 28 -12.07 -19.19 4.13
N SER A 29 -13.13 -20.00 4.23
CA SER A 29 -13.16 -21.35 3.66
C SER A 29 -13.09 -21.33 2.13
N PHE A 30 -13.81 -20.40 1.48
CA PHE A 30 -13.73 -20.19 0.04
C PHE A 30 -12.31 -19.79 -0.39
N GLU A 31 -11.71 -18.82 0.30
CA GLU A 31 -10.39 -18.30 -0.02
C GLU A 31 -9.30 -19.37 0.15
N LYS A 32 -9.33 -20.13 1.24
CA LYS A 32 -8.45 -21.29 1.43
C LYS A 32 -8.55 -22.25 0.25
N LYS A 33 -9.76 -22.61 -0.17
CA LYS A 33 -9.98 -23.50 -1.33
C LYS A 33 -9.47 -22.88 -2.64
N ARG A 34 -9.70 -21.58 -2.86
CA ARG A 34 -9.27 -20.85 -4.07
C ARG A 34 -7.76 -20.78 -4.20
N PHE A 35 -7.03 -20.54 -3.11
CA PHE A 35 -5.56 -20.52 -3.14
C PHE A 35 -4.97 -21.93 -3.24
N SER A 36 -5.51 -22.91 -2.51
CA SER A 36 -5.05 -24.31 -2.57
C SER A 36 -5.25 -24.98 -3.92
N SER A 37 -6.08 -24.43 -4.82
CA SER A 37 -6.21 -24.98 -6.18
C SER A 37 -4.94 -24.80 -7.03
N ASN A 38 -4.07 -23.84 -6.67
CA ASN A 38 -2.77 -23.69 -7.30
C ASN A 38 -1.72 -24.48 -6.50
N LYS A 39 -1.29 -25.63 -7.05
CA LYS A 39 -0.30 -26.53 -6.41
C LYS A 39 1.05 -25.88 -6.08
N ARG A 40 1.32 -24.67 -6.60
CA ARG A 40 2.55 -23.90 -6.33
C ARG A 40 2.42 -22.97 -5.12
N VAL A 41 1.23 -22.87 -4.53
CA VAL A 41 0.92 -21.98 -3.40
C VAL A 41 0.65 -22.83 -2.16
N GLU A 42 1.44 -22.59 -1.12
CA GLU A 42 1.22 -23.14 0.20
C GLU A 42 0.76 -22.01 1.13
N ILE A 43 -0.47 -22.10 1.65
CA ILE A 43 -1.01 -21.09 2.57
C ILE A 43 -0.50 -21.40 3.97
N LYS A 44 0.19 -20.42 4.59
CA LYS A 44 0.64 -20.50 5.98
C LYS A 44 -0.39 -19.93 6.94
N ASP A 45 -0.94 -18.77 6.59
CA ASP A 45 -2.01 -18.11 7.34
C ASP A 45 -2.96 -17.38 6.40
N LEU A 46 -4.23 -17.32 6.78
CA LEU A 46 -5.27 -16.60 6.04
C LEU A 46 -6.28 -16.06 7.05
N SER A 47 -6.37 -14.74 7.16
CA SER A 47 -7.18 -14.05 8.15
C SER A 47 -7.89 -12.83 7.58
N ILE A 48 -9.04 -12.45 8.16
CA ILE A 48 -9.75 -11.23 7.79
C ILE A 48 -9.13 -10.07 8.58
N SER A 49 -8.47 -9.14 7.88
CA SER A 49 -7.89 -7.95 8.50
C SER A 49 -8.86 -6.77 8.53
N MET A 50 -9.86 -6.75 7.64
CA MET A 50 -10.93 -5.77 7.65
C MET A 50 -12.24 -6.38 7.16
N LYS A 51 -13.35 -6.01 7.81
CA LYS A 51 -14.71 -6.26 7.33
C LYS A 51 -15.53 -4.97 7.44
N LYS A 52 -16.27 -4.64 6.39
CA LYS A 52 -17.09 -3.43 6.35
C LYS A 52 -18.43 -3.71 5.67
N GLU A 53 -19.53 -3.28 6.29
CA GLU A 53 -20.83 -3.29 5.62
C GLU A 53 -20.84 -2.23 4.52
N LEU A 54 -21.28 -2.63 3.32
CA LEU A 54 -21.37 -1.74 2.17
C LEU A 54 -22.72 -1.00 2.19
N PRO A 55 -22.83 0.15 1.50
CA PRO A 55 -24.12 0.81 1.25
C PRO A 55 -24.99 0.06 0.21
N VAL A 56 -24.88 -1.27 0.20
CA VAL A 56 -25.67 -2.21 -0.59
C VAL A 56 -26.14 -3.28 0.39
N LYS A 57 -27.46 -3.34 0.64
CA LYS A 57 -28.05 -4.15 1.71
C LYS A 57 -27.55 -5.60 1.66
N GLY A 58 -27.01 -6.07 2.78
CA GLY A 58 -26.55 -7.45 2.95
C GLY A 58 -25.18 -7.76 2.34
N TRP A 59 -24.52 -6.79 1.71
CA TRP A 59 -23.16 -6.96 1.18
C TRP A 59 -22.11 -6.40 2.14
N TYR A 60 -21.00 -7.12 2.21
CA TYR A 60 -19.84 -6.76 3.00
C TYR A 60 -18.59 -6.76 2.12
N GLY A 61 -17.69 -5.82 2.35
CA GLY A 61 -16.32 -5.86 1.86
C GLY A 61 -15.40 -6.49 2.90
N PHE A 62 -14.43 -7.24 2.41
CA PHE A 62 -13.43 -7.93 3.21
C PHE A 62 -12.04 -7.62 2.66
N VAL A 63 -11.10 -7.31 3.57
CA VAL A 63 -9.67 -7.38 3.28
C VAL A 63 -9.12 -8.61 3.98
N ILE A 64 -8.49 -9.48 3.20
CA ILE A 64 -7.94 -10.75 3.63
C ILE A 64 -6.42 -10.65 3.61
N ASP A 65 -5.79 -10.92 4.76
CA ASP A 65 -4.34 -11.06 4.85
C ASP A 65 -3.97 -12.50 4.49
N VAL A 66 -3.12 -12.63 3.48
CA VAL A 66 -2.68 -13.91 2.93
C VAL A 66 -1.18 -14.03 3.15
N ASN A 67 -0.79 -14.94 4.05
CA ASN A 67 0.60 -15.37 4.21
C ASN A 67 0.77 -16.70 3.50
N ALA A 68 1.54 -16.72 2.42
CA ALA A 68 1.73 -17.89 1.60
C ALA A 68 3.20 -18.08 1.19
N GLN A 69 3.53 -19.28 0.72
CA GLN A 69 4.82 -19.59 0.11
C GLN A 69 4.58 -20.00 -1.34
N ILE A 70 5.28 -19.34 -2.26
CA ILE A 70 5.23 -19.63 -3.70
C ILE A 70 6.65 -19.92 -4.18
N ALA A 71 6.90 -21.12 -4.69
CA ALA A 71 8.21 -21.53 -5.20
C ALA A 71 9.38 -21.18 -4.25
N ASN A 72 9.23 -21.52 -2.96
CA ASN A 72 10.18 -21.24 -1.87
C ASN A 72 10.39 -19.77 -1.49
N LYS A 73 9.53 -18.85 -1.96
CA LYS A 73 9.51 -17.46 -1.51
C LYS A 73 8.27 -17.21 -0.66
N ASN A 74 8.47 -16.61 0.51
CA ASN A 74 7.35 -16.10 1.30
C ASN A 74 6.71 -14.91 0.59
N LEU A 75 5.39 -14.89 0.59
CA LEU A 75 4.55 -13.83 0.06
C LEU A 75 3.58 -13.42 1.17
N ASN A 76 3.61 -12.14 1.51
CA ASN A 76 2.53 -11.51 2.26
C ASN A 76 1.76 -10.65 1.26
N ALA A 77 0.45 -10.89 1.15
CA ALA A 77 -0.42 -10.12 0.27
C ALA A 77 -1.72 -9.79 0.99
N LYS A 78 -2.37 -8.72 0.56
CA LYS A 78 -3.73 -8.38 0.96
C LYS A 78 -4.62 -8.59 -0.27
N ASP A 79 -5.73 -9.28 -0.11
CA ASP A 79 -6.75 -9.40 -1.14
C ASP A 79 -8.04 -8.72 -0.69
N THR A 80 -8.76 -8.10 -1.62
CA THR A 80 -10.04 -7.46 -1.34
C THR A 80 -11.13 -8.12 -2.15
N LEU A 81 -12.16 -8.57 -1.45
CA LEU A 81 -13.33 -9.20 -2.05
C LEU A 81 -14.61 -8.73 -1.36
N PHE A 82 -15.73 -9.03 -2.00
CA PHE A 82 -17.05 -8.68 -1.50
C PHE A 82 -17.93 -9.92 -1.42
N SER A 83 -18.81 -9.99 -0.43
CA SER A 83 -19.76 -11.09 -0.29
C SER A 83 -21.05 -10.68 0.38
N ASN A 84 -22.14 -11.36 0.01
CA ASN A 84 -23.40 -11.38 0.74
C ASN A 84 -23.61 -12.67 1.56
N GLY A 85 -22.61 -13.56 1.60
CA GLY A 85 -22.69 -14.87 2.28
C GLY A 85 -23.17 -16.03 1.43
N GLU A 86 -23.51 -15.77 0.17
CA GLU A 86 -23.87 -16.78 -0.83
C GLU A 86 -22.89 -16.79 -2.01
N VAL A 87 -22.48 -15.60 -2.46
CA VAL A 87 -21.54 -15.42 -3.57
C VAL A 87 -20.34 -14.56 -3.18
N ILE A 88 -19.26 -14.68 -3.93
CA ILE A 88 -18.07 -13.84 -3.84
C ILE A 88 -17.98 -13.01 -5.12
N ALA A 89 -17.77 -11.71 -4.96
CA ALA A 89 -17.47 -10.79 -6.05
C ALA A 89 -16.07 -10.20 -5.83
N PRO A 90 -15.13 -10.33 -6.78
CA PRO A 90 -13.81 -9.72 -6.69
C PRO A 90 -13.85 -8.20 -6.92
N GLU A 91 -14.96 -7.69 -7.43
CA GLU A 91 -15.17 -6.28 -7.72
C GLU A 91 -16.64 -5.95 -7.54
N LEU A 92 -16.92 -4.79 -6.96
CA LEU A 92 -18.26 -4.19 -6.93
C LEU A 92 -18.11 -2.70 -7.22
N VAL A 93 -18.92 -2.22 -8.16
CA VAL A 93 -18.91 -0.82 -8.60
C VAL A 93 -20.28 -0.22 -8.32
N ASP A 94 -20.29 0.94 -7.68
CA ASP A 94 -21.49 1.73 -7.50
C ASP A 94 -21.95 2.28 -8.87
N MET A 95 -23.14 1.88 -9.31
CA MET A 95 -23.65 2.25 -10.64
C MET A 95 -23.95 3.75 -10.80
N LYS A 96 -24.17 4.48 -9.71
CA LYS A 96 -24.51 5.91 -9.76
C LYS A 96 -23.26 6.76 -9.92
N THR A 97 -22.18 6.36 -9.26
CA THR A 97 -20.94 7.13 -9.20
C THR A 97 -19.84 6.56 -10.09
N GLY A 98 -19.97 5.30 -10.54
CA GLY A 98 -18.93 4.56 -11.26
C GLY A 98 -17.73 4.17 -10.39
N LYS A 99 -17.79 4.41 -9.06
CA LYS A 99 -16.68 4.15 -8.14
C LYS A 99 -16.68 2.70 -7.67
N SER A 100 -15.49 2.12 -7.56
CA SER A 100 -15.32 0.80 -6.96
C SER A 100 -15.47 0.89 -5.45
N PHE A 101 -16.18 -0.09 -4.85
CA PHE A 101 -16.26 -0.24 -3.40
C PHE A 101 -14.92 -0.61 -2.76
N LYS A 102 -13.88 -0.98 -3.54
CA LYS A 102 -12.53 -1.19 -3.02
C LYS A 102 -11.95 0.09 -2.40
N GLU A 103 -12.37 1.27 -2.86
CA GLU A 103 -11.99 2.54 -2.26
C GLU A 103 -12.39 2.63 -0.78
N MET A 104 -13.50 1.99 -0.38
CA MET A 104 -13.96 1.98 1.01
C MET A 104 -13.17 1.01 1.91
N MET A 105 -12.36 0.15 1.29
CA MET A 105 -11.56 -0.90 1.93
C MET A 105 -10.07 -0.51 2.06
N THR A 106 -9.64 0.57 1.40
CA THR A 106 -8.29 1.11 1.57
C THR A 106 -8.11 1.67 2.99
N PRO A 107 -7.09 1.23 3.74
CA PRO A 107 -6.79 1.79 5.06
C PRO A 107 -6.44 3.28 5.01
N GLU A 108 -6.91 4.04 5.98
CA GLU A 108 -6.46 5.43 6.18
C GLU A 108 -5.08 5.46 6.85
N LEU A 109 -4.27 6.47 6.53
CA LEU A 109 -2.96 6.64 7.14
C LEU A 109 -3.08 7.12 8.58
N THR A 110 -2.26 6.53 9.45
CA THR A 110 -2.09 6.98 10.83
C THR A 110 -0.89 7.91 10.97
N SER A 111 -0.65 8.42 12.17
CA SER A 111 0.43 9.37 12.46
C SER A 111 1.83 8.86 12.12
N ILE A 112 2.04 7.54 12.04
CA ILE A 112 3.34 6.92 11.71
C ILE A 112 3.82 7.28 10.30
N TYR A 113 2.91 7.67 9.39
CA TYR A 113 3.21 8.05 8.01
C TYR A 113 3.74 9.49 7.88
N TYR A 114 3.70 10.29 8.95
CA TYR A 114 4.10 11.70 8.94
C TYR A 114 5.46 11.92 9.63
N SER A 115 6.41 11.00 9.40
CA SER A 115 7.77 11.08 9.96
C SER A 115 8.56 12.22 9.33
N LYS A 116 9.25 13.03 10.16
CA LYS A 116 10.17 14.09 9.72
C LYS A 116 11.21 13.62 8.70
N LYS A 117 11.64 12.35 8.79
CA LYS A 117 12.62 11.77 7.87
C LYS A 117 12.11 11.69 6.42
N ARG A 118 10.79 11.54 6.26
CA ARG A 118 10.10 11.49 4.96
C ARG A 118 9.61 12.85 4.48
N LEU A 119 9.69 13.91 5.29
CA LEU A 119 9.29 15.24 4.88
C LEU A 119 10.27 15.77 3.82
N ILE A 120 9.77 16.07 2.62
CA ILE A 120 10.57 16.56 1.49
C ILE A 120 10.20 17.99 1.04
N ALA A 121 9.02 18.48 1.41
CA ALA A 121 8.60 19.86 1.20
C ALA A 121 7.56 20.28 2.26
N GLY A 122 7.49 21.58 2.55
CA GLY A 122 6.59 22.13 3.56
C GLY A 122 7.12 21.97 5.00
N LYS A 123 6.24 22.20 5.98
CA LYS A 123 6.55 22.13 7.43
C LYS A 123 5.82 20.95 8.07
N ASP A 124 6.44 20.26 9.02
CA ASP A 124 5.86 19.07 9.68
C ASP A 124 4.56 19.34 10.47
N ASN A 125 4.38 20.59 10.90
CA ASN A 125 3.20 21.09 11.60
C ASN A 125 2.13 21.70 10.67
N ALA A 126 2.29 21.56 9.36
CA ALA A 126 1.31 22.01 8.38
C ALA A 126 -0.08 21.38 8.63
N LYS A 127 -1.12 22.16 8.32
CA LYS A 127 -2.52 21.76 8.47
C LYS A 127 -2.84 20.59 7.56
N ASP A 128 -2.47 20.70 6.29
CA ASP A 128 -2.72 19.68 5.28
C ASP A 128 -1.48 18.80 5.10
N LYS A 129 -1.68 17.49 5.02
CA LYS A 129 -0.60 16.51 4.91
C LYS A 129 -0.79 15.59 3.73
N LEU A 130 0.21 15.56 2.88
CA LEU A 130 0.30 14.70 1.71
C LEU A 130 1.33 13.60 1.97
N VAL A 131 0.98 12.37 1.63
CA VAL A 131 1.92 11.24 1.60
C VAL A 131 1.91 10.66 0.20
N VAL A 132 3.08 10.51 -0.41
CA VAL A 132 3.22 9.94 -1.75
C VAL A 132 4.17 8.75 -1.75
N PHE A 133 3.69 7.62 -2.26
CA PHE A 133 4.49 6.44 -2.60
C PHE A 133 4.84 6.48 -4.07
N SER A 134 6.13 6.42 -4.38
CA SER A 134 6.58 6.71 -5.74
C SER A 134 7.84 5.94 -6.13
N ASP A 135 7.97 5.72 -7.44
CA ASP A 135 9.08 5.02 -8.08
C ASP A 135 9.79 5.97 -9.07
N PRO A 136 11.12 6.19 -8.96
CA PRO A 136 11.85 7.10 -9.82
C PRO A 136 11.89 6.72 -11.31
N LEU A 137 11.50 5.49 -11.67
CA LEU A 137 11.44 5.04 -13.07
C LEU A 137 10.01 4.88 -13.60
N CYS A 138 8.99 5.07 -12.76
CA CYS A 138 7.60 5.04 -13.22
C CYS A 138 7.29 6.29 -14.07
N PRO A 139 6.81 6.14 -15.32
CA PRO A 139 6.51 7.28 -16.20
C PRO A 139 5.53 8.28 -15.58
N PHE A 140 4.48 7.80 -14.91
CA PHE A 140 3.50 8.67 -14.24
C PHE A 140 4.11 9.41 -13.05
N CYS A 141 5.05 8.79 -12.33
CA CYS A 141 5.74 9.45 -11.21
C CYS A 141 6.66 10.57 -11.69
N ILE A 142 7.35 10.35 -12.82
CA ILE A 142 8.24 11.34 -13.46
C ILE A 142 7.48 12.61 -13.83
N GLU A 143 6.24 12.49 -14.26
CA GLU A 143 5.36 13.64 -14.53
C GLU A 143 4.76 14.23 -13.25
N PHE A 144 4.26 13.40 -12.35
CA PHE A 144 3.50 13.82 -11.17
C PHE A 144 4.37 14.48 -10.08
N MET A 145 5.51 13.87 -9.74
CA MET A 145 6.29 14.27 -8.57
C MET A 145 6.85 15.70 -8.63
N PRO A 146 7.37 16.19 -9.76
CA PRO A 146 7.79 17.59 -9.86
C PRO A 146 6.65 18.57 -9.57
N ASN A 147 5.45 18.29 -10.08
CA ASN A 147 4.28 19.17 -9.92
C ASN A 147 3.85 19.27 -8.45
N VAL A 148 3.68 18.14 -7.76
CA VAL A 148 3.26 18.14 -6.35
C VAL A 148 4.32 18.76 -5.44
N ILE A 149 5.62 18.50 -5.68
CA ILE A 149 6.70 19.12 -4.89
C ILE A 149 6.70 20.64 -5.08
N GLU A 150 6.60 21.12 -6.32
CA GLU A 150 6.61 22.55 -6.62
C GLU A 150 5.35 23.25 -6.11
N TYR A 151 4.20 22.58 -6.14
CA TYR A 151 2.97 23.08 -5.53
C TYR A 151 3.15 23.27 -4.03
N VAL A 152 3.60 22.25 -3.31
CA VAL A 152 3.77 22.32 -1.85
C VAL A 152 4.80 23.35 -1.45
N LYS A 153 5.88 23.53 -2.22
CA LYS A 153 6.88 24.60 -1.99
C LYS A 153 6.30 26.02 -2.05
N LYS A 154 5.13 26.21 -2.67
CA LYS A 154 4.44 27.51 -2.75
C LYS A 154 3.36 27.68 -1.68
N HIS A 155 3.06 26.64 -0.89
CA HIS A 155 1.97 26.63 0.09
C HIS A 155 2.49 26.16 1.45
N ASP A 156 2.72 27.10 2.35
CA ASP A 156 3.29 26.84 3.68
C ASP A 156 2.40 25.97 4.58
N ASP A 157 1.11 25.88 4.27
CA ASP A 157 0.09 25.13 5.02
C ASP A 157 0.02 23.64 4.64
N ILE A 158 0.89 23.18 3.75
CA ILE A 158 0.94 21.80 3.26
C ILE A 158 2.29 21.15 3.59
N ALA A 159 2.27 19.92 4.11
CA ALA A 159 3.45 19.06 4.25
C ALA A 159 3.43 17.95 3.20
N LEU A 160 4.57 17.69 2.56
CA LEU A 160 4.74 16.55 1.65
C LEU A 160 5.71 15.53 2.21
N TYR A 161 5.19 14.34 2.49
CA TYR A 161 5.95 13.18 2.90
C TYR A 161 6.11 12.21 1.73
N TYR A 162 7.31 11.69 1.55
CA TYR A 162 7.68 10.85 0.42
C TYR A 162 8.18 9.48 0.91
N TYR A 163 7.69 8.43 0.27
CA TYR A 163 8.05 7.05 0.53
C TYR A 163 8.56 6.38 -0.74
N HIS A 164 9.74 5.75 -0.66
CA HIS A 164 10.29 4.99 -1.77
C HIS A 164 9.49 3.71 -1.99
N PHE A 165 8.91 3.56 -3.18
CA PHE A 165 8.14 2.36 -3.55
C PHE A 165 8.57 1.84 -4.93
N PRO A 166 9.82 1.35 -5.08
CA PRO A 166 10.32 0.87 -6.36
C PRO A 166 9.60 -0.41 -6.78
N LEU A 167 8.99 -0.41 -7.97
CA LEU A 167 8.25 -1.54 -8.53
C LEU A 167 9.22 -2.56 -9.15
N LEU A 168 10.02 -3.23 -8.31
CA LEU A 168 11.20 -4.01 -8.71
C LEU A 168 10.95 -5.13 -9.74
N GLN A 169 9.72 -5.59 -9.90
CA GLN A 169 9.37 -6.58 -10.93
C GLN A 169 9.49 -6.01 -12.34
N ILE A 170 9.14 -4.74 -12.53
CA ILE A 170 9.16 -4.05 -13.83
C ILE A 170 10.26 -2.99 -13.91
N HIS A 171 10.69 -2.43 -12.78
CA HIS A 171 11.75 -1.41 -12.70
C HIS A 171 12.88 -1.84 -11.74
N PRO A 172 13.61 -2.94 -12.03
CA PRO A 172 14.70 -3.39 -11.15
C PRO A 172 15.80 -2.34 -10.96
N ALA A 173 16.05 -1.48 -11.95
CA ALA A 173 17.03 -0.39 -11.84
C ALA A 173 16.67 0.62 -10.73
N SER A 174 15.39 0.77 -10.38
CA SER A 174 14.93 1.67 -9.32
C SER A 174 15.55 1.34 -7.97
N LYS A 175 15.91 0.08 -7.71
CA LYS A 175 16.63 -0.30 -6.47
C LYS A 175 17.90 0.51 -6.29
N ILE A 176 18.71 0.61 -7.35
CA ILE A 176 20.01 1.30 -7.29
C ILE A 176 19.81 2.81 -7.23
N ILE A 177 18.84 3.36 -7.99
CA ILE A 177 18.52 4.80 -7.97
C ILE A 177 18.05 5.23 -6.57
N VAL A 178 17.11 4.49 -5.96
CA VAL A 178 16.60 4.78 -4.63
C VAL A 178 17.72 4.75 -3.59
N LYS A 179 18.60 3.72 -3.63
CA LYS A 179 19.76 3.68 -2.74
C LYS A 179 20.68 4.90 -2.94
N ALA A 180 20.94 5.28 -4.18
CA ALA A 180 21.76 6.44 -4.49
C ALA A 180 21.11 7.76 -4.03
N MET A 181 19.77 7.89 -4.10
CA MET A 181 19.02 9.02 -3.52
C MET A 181 19.26 9.13 -2.02
N LEU A 182 19.18 8.01 -1.30
CA LEU A 182 19.39 7.98 0.15
C LEU A 182 20.83 8.32 0.52
N VAL A 183 21.84 7.79 -0.20
CA VAL A 183 23.24 8.20 0.00
C VAL A 183 23.42 9.70 -0.29
N ALA A 184 22.86 10.20 -1.40
CA ALA A 184 22.94 11.63 -1.74
C ALA A 184 22.32 12.51 -0.65
N LYS A 185 21.18 12.10 -0.09
CA LYS A 185 20.52 12.77 1.05
C LYS A 185 21.40 12.79 2.29
N GLN A 186 22.03 11.67 2.64
CA GLN A 186 22.99 11.56 3.74
C GLN A 186 24.21 12.47 3.53
N LYS A 187 24.65 12.65 2.27
CA LYS A 187 25.72 13.59 1.89
C LYS A 187 25.26 15.05 1.78
N GLY A 188 24.00 15.36 2.11
CA GLY A 188 23.48 16.73 2.13
C GLY A 188 23.03 17.28 0.78
N VAL A 189 22.83 16.43 -0.23
CA VAL A 189 22.25 16.86 -1.51
C VAL A 189 20.79 17.27 -1.29
N LYS A 190 20.53 18.59 -1.34
CA LYS A 190 19.19 19.16 -1.22
C LYS A 190 18.32 18.81 -2.42
N ASP A 191 17.01 18.69 -2.16
CA ASP A 191 15.95 18.47 -3.17
C ASP A 191 16.19 17.24 -4.06
N ILE A 192 16.73 16.16 -3.48
CA ILE A 192 17.15 14.98 -4.24
C ILE A 192 15.98 14.34 -4.99
N GLU A 193 14.79 14.27 -4.36
CA GLU A 193 13.59 13.73 -4.97
C GLU A 193 13.22 14.53 -6.24
N LEU A 194 13.13 15.87 -6.13
CA LEU A 194 12.82 16.74 -7.26
C LEU A 194 13.85 16.62 -8.39
N LYS A 195 15.15 16.61 -8.06
CA LYS A 195 16.23 16.47 -9.03
C LYS A 195 16.14 15.14 -9.78
N VAL A 196 15.87 14.05 -9.08
CA VAL A 196 15.79 12.71 -9.68
C VAL A 196 14.60 12.61 -10.63
N TYR A 197 13.42 13.07 -10.24
CA TYR A 197 12.26 13.04 -11.13
C TYR A 197 12.44 13.95 -12.36
N LYS A 198 13.00 15.15 -12.19
CA LYS A 198 13.31 16.05 -13.31
C LYS A 198 14.38 15.51 -14.26
N ALA A 199 15.36 14.77 -13.74
CA ALA A 199 16.41 14.17 -14.57
C ALA A 199 15.87 13.12 -15.55
N ASN A 200 14.73 12.49 -15.23
CA ASN A 200 14.03 11.54 -16.08
C ASN A 200 14.99 10.47 -16.65
N PHE A 201 15.39 9.56 -15.76
CA PHE A 201 16.40 8.54 -16.00
C PHE A 201 16.06 7.59 -17.17
N THR A 202 14.78 7.41 -17.50
CA THR A 202 14.35 6.54 -18.60
C THR A 202 14.82 7.04 -19.97
N LYS A 203 15.24 8.31 -20.08
CA LYS A 203 15.90 8.87 -21.27
C LYS A 203 17.34 8.37 -21.49
N TYR A 204 17.96 7.79 -20.46
CA TYR A 204 19.39 7.43 -20.47
C TYR A 204 19.63 5.94 -20.22
N MET A 205 18.64 5.21 -19.71
CA MET A 205 18.70 3.77 -19.48
C MET A 205 17.29 3.16 -19.42
N THR A 206 17.19 1.86 -19.68
CA THR A 206 15.92 1.14 -19.57
C THR A 206 15.60 0.82 -18.11
N PRO A 207 14.32 0.72 -17.72
CA PRO A 207 13.94 0.35 -16.36
C PRO A 207 14.43 -1.04 -15.92
N GLU A 208 14.64 -1.95 -16.87
CA GLU A 208 15.08 -3.32 -16.66
C GLU A 208 16.59 -3.47 -16.50
N GLU A 209 17.37 -2.38 -16.61
CA GLU A 209 18.82 -2.40 -16.42
C GLU A 209 19.19 -3.02 -15.05
N LYS A 210 20.20 -3.89 -15.03
CA LYS A 210 20.63 -4.64 -13.83
C LYS A 210 22.08 -4.36 -13.45
N ASP A 211 22.88 -3.78 -14.34
CA ASP A 211 24.25 -3.39 -14.02
C ASP A 211 24.25 -2.18 -13.09
N ALA A 212 24.47 -2.43 -11.80
CA ALA A 212 24.54 -1.40 -10.77
C ALA A 212 25.61 -0.34 -11.06
N SER A 213 26.73 -0.70 -11.69
CA SER A 213 27.81 0.24 -12.05
C SER A 213 27.33 1.22 -13.10
N LYS A 214 26.63 0.72 -14.12
CA LYS A 214 26.06 1.55 -15.18
C LYS A 214 24.97 2.47 -14.65
N ILE A 215 24.06 1.94 -13.82
CA ILE A 215 22.99 2.73 -13.20
C ILE A 215 23.57 3.86 -12.33
N LEU A 216 24.53 3.53 -11.45
CA LEU A 216 25.15 4.51 -10.57
C LEU A 216 25.96 5.56 -11.34
N LYS A 217 26.65 5.16 -12.42
CA LYS A 217 27.35 6.11 -13.30
C LYS A 217 26.39 7.11 -13.93
N THR A 218 25.23 6.66 -14.40
CA THR A 218 24.17 7.54 -14.93
C THR A 218 23.65 8.47 -13.83
N PHE A 219 23.38 7.94 -12.63
CA PHE A 219 22.95 8.75 -11.48
C PHE A 219 23.95 9.85 -11.12
N ASN A 220 25.21 9.48 -10.92
CA ASN A 220 26.27 10.43 -10.60
C ASN A 220 26.42 11.53 -11.65
N LYS A 221 26.33 11.17 -12.94
CA LYS A 221 26.38 12.13 -14.03
C LYS A 221 25.21 13.12 -14.01
N LEU A 222 23.98 12.63 -13.84
CA LEU A 222 22.77 13.47 -13.93
C LEU A 222 22.53 14.32 -12.68
N ILE A 223 22.88 13.78 -11.50
CA ILE A 223 22.66 14.44 -10.20
C ILE A 223 23.90 15.22 -9.74
N ASN A 224 25.02 15.10 -10.47
CA ASN A 224 26.32 15.70 -10.15
C ASN A 224 26.84 15.25 -8.77
N THR A 225 26.96 13.93 -8.60
CA THR A 225 27.50 13.29 -7.39
C THR A 225 28.65 12.35 -7.73
N ASP A 226 29.40 11.90 -6.72
CA ASP A 226 30.56 11.02 -6.85
C ASP A 226 30.40 9.72 -6.04
N ILE A 227 29.15 9.27 -5.87
CA ILE A 227 28.80 8.12 -5.03
C ILE A 227 29.46 6.86 -5.58
N LYS A 228 30.10 6.08 -4.70
CA LYS A 228 30.74 4.81 -5.02
C LYS A 228 29.78 3.65 -4.79
N LEU A 229 29.95 2.56 -5.55
CA LEU A 229 29.13 1.35 -5.39
C LEU A 229 29.16 0.78 -3.96
N SER A 230 30.32 0.87 -3.29
CA SER A 230 30.49 0.44 -1.91
C SER A 230 29.58 1.20 -0.93
N GLU A 231 29.22 2.46 -1.24
CA GLU A 231 28.34 3.27 -0.39
C GLU A 231 26.87 2.85 -0.49
N LEU A 232 26.49 2.12 -1.55
CA LEU A 232 25.14 1.56 -1.71
C LEU A 232 24.92 0.29 -0.86
N ASN A 233 26.00 -0.35 -0.42
CA ASN A 233 25.98 -1.54 0.43
C ASN A 233 25.93 -1.15 1.91
N ASN A 234 24.85 -0.48 2.30
CA ASN A 234 24.64 0.04 3.64
C ASN A 234 23.35 -0.54 4.22
N LYS A 235 23.48 -1.24 5.36
CA LYS A 235 22.37 -1.88 6.06
C LYS A 235 21.25 -0.91 6.43
N THR A 236 21.59 0.30 6.88
CA THR A 236 20.60 1.33 7.24
C THR A 236 19.81 1.82 6.01
N ILE A 237 20.46 1.88 4.84
CA ILE A 237 19.78 2.24 3.58
C ILE A 237 18.84 1.11 3.16
N ASP A 238 19.29 -0.14 3.25
CA ASP A 238 18.44 -1.30 2.94
C ASP A 238 17.21 -1.38 3.86
N GLU A 239 17.39 -1.13 5.15
CA GLU A 239 16.31 -1.07 6.14
C GLU A 239 15.31 0.06 5.86
N GLU A 240 15.79 1.24 5.43
CA GLU A 240 14.93 2.37 5.09
C GLU A 240 14.07 2.08 3.87
N VAL A 241 14.66 1.55 2.79
CA VAL A 241 13.92 1.14 1.58
C VAL A 241 12.89 0.05 1.91
N PHE A 242 13.30 -0.95 2.68
CA PHE A 242 12.40 -2.02 3.11
C PHE A 242 11.25 -1.49 3.97
N THR A 243 11.53 -0.56 4.88
CA THR A 243 10.51 0.09 5.71
C THR A 243 9.50 0.84 4.85
N ASP A 244 9.97 1.64 3.89
CA ASP A 244 9.09 2.43 3.04
C ASP A 244 8.18 1.56 2.16
N ILE A 245 8.72 0.45 1.61
CA ILE A 245 7.93 -0.55 0.87
C ILE A 245 6.86 -1.17 1.77
N ASN A 246 7.23 -1.69 2.94
CA ASN A 246 6.26 -2.30 3.86
C ASN A 246 5.18 -1.30 4.31
N MET A 247 5.55 -0.03 4.51
CA MET A 247 4.59 1.01 4.86
C MET A 247 3.55 1.22 3.75
N GLY A 248 3.95 1.13 2.47
CA GLY A 248 3.03 1.17 1.34
C GLY A 248 2.17 -0.09 1.23
N GLU A 249 2.76 -1.27 1.40
CA GLU A 249 2.03 -2.56 1.39
C GLU A 249 0.96 -2.62 2.51
N ASN A 250 1.27 -2.10 3.70
CA ASN A 250 0.34 -2.05 4.83
C ASN A 250 -0.93 -1.23 4.54
N VAL A 251 -0.84 -0.23 3.65
CA VAL A 251 -1.98 0.60 3.22
C VAL A 251 -2.39 0.29 1.78
N MET A 252 -2.02 -0.91 1.31
CA MET A 252 -2.46 -1.48 0.03
C MET A 252 -2.09 -0.63 -1.20
N VAL A 253 -0.88 -0.08 -1.20
CA VAL A 253 -0.30 0.54 -2.40
C VAL A 253 0.03 -0.55 -3.42
N GLU A 254 -0.71 -0.56 -4.53
CA GLU A 254 -0.52 -1.52 -5.63
C GLU A 254 0.26 -0.95 -6.81
N GLY A 255 0.50 0.36 -6.82
CA GLY A 255 1.16 1.05 -7.92
C GLY A 255 1.57 2.47 -7.58
N THR A 256 2.32 3.10 -8.48
CA THR A 256 2.89 4.43 -8.29
C THR A 256 2.54 5.36 -9.46
N PRO A 257 2.34 6.67 -9.22
CA PRO A 257 2.29 7.29 -7.90
C PRO A 257 0.98 6.95 -7.18
N THR A 258 1.06 6.71 -5.88
CA THR A 258 -0.11 6.68 -5.00
C THR A 258 0.01 7.82 -4.00
N ILE A 259 -0.99 8.68 -3.96
CA ILE A 259 -1.06 9.83 -3.05
C ILE A 259 -2.19 9.64 -2.04
N PHE A 260 -1.91 10.05 -0.81
CA PHE A 260 -2.89 10.21 0.25
C PHE A 260 -2.95 11.68 0.67
N VAL A 261 -4.16 12.21 0.82
CA VAL A 261 -4.46 13.55 1.31
C VAL A 261 -5.13 13.43 2.67
N ASN A 262 -4.52 14.02 3.70
CA ASN A 262 -5.04 14.02 5.07
C ASN A 262 -5.44 12.62 5.59
N GLY A 263 -4.65 11.63 5.19
CA GLY A 263 -4.81 10.22 5.59
C GLY A 263 -5.65 9.37 4.65
N LYS A 264 -6.36 9.96 3.68
CA LYS A 264 -7.21 9.21 2.74
C LYS A 264 -6.55 9.12 1.37
N GLN A 265 -6.65 7.95 0.73
CA GLN A 265 -6.08 7.79 -0.61
C GLN A 265 -6.87 8.64 -1.61
N ASP A 266 -6.19 9.50 -2.36
CA ASP A 266 -6.78 10.23 -3.47
C ASP A 266 -6.51 9.47 -4.78
N LYS A 267 -7.54 8.82 -5.32
CA LYS A 267 -7.45 8.07 -6.58
C LYS A 267 -7.32 9.00 -7.80
N THR A 268 -7.83 10.22 -7.71
CA THR A 268 -7.78 11.23 -8.79
C THR A 268 -6.40 11.81 -8.96
N LYS A 269 -5.63 11.87 -7.86
CA LYS A 269 -4.30 12.50 -7.74
C LYS A 269 -4.33 14.02 -7.94
N LEU A 270 -5.49 14.64 -7.81
CA LEU A 270 -5.69 16.08 -8.04
C LEU A 270 -6.16 16.81 -6.78
N GLU A 271 -6.53 16.11 -5.71
CA GLU A 271 -7.12 16.74 -4.52
C GLU A 271 -6.17 17.72 -3.85
N TYR A 272 -4.85 17.50 -3.97
CA TYR A 272 -3.84 18.40 -3.43
C TYR A 272 -3.91 19.84 -4.00
N GLU A 273 -4.42 20.02 -5.22
CA GLU A 273 -4.57 21.32 -5.90
C GLU A 273 -5.70 22.18 -5.29
N MET A 274 -6.52 21.58 -4.43
CA MET A 274 -7.58 22.29 -3.72
C MET A 274 -7.16 22.76 -2.32
N LEU A 275 -5.98 22.35 -1.85
CA LEU A 275 -5.45 22.62 -0.51
C LEU A 275 -4.58 23.90 -0.49
N GLY A 276 -4.20 24.35 0.71
CA GLY A 276 -3.35 25.54 0.87
C GLY A 276 -4.05 26.86 0.56
N LYS A 277 -5.39 26.87 0.69
CA LYS A 277 -6.25 28.05 0.62
C LYS A 277 -6.62 28.54 2.02
#